data_AF-A0A074W1L6-F1
#
_entry.id   AF-A0A074W1L6-F1
#
_cell.length_a   1.000
_cell.length_b   1.000
_cell.length_c   1.000
_cell.angle_alpha   90.00
_cell.angle_beta   90.00
_cell.angle_gamma   90.00
#
_symmetry.space_group_name_H-M   'P 1'
#
loop_
_entity.id
_entity.type
_entity.pdbx_description
1 polymer ?
#
loop_
_entity_poly.entity_id
_entity_poly.type
_entity_poly.pdbx_seq_one_letter_code
_entity_poly.pdbx_strand_id
1 'polypeptide(L)' 'MAGLLGKKFPTPVARPMAPFYVAGAIIFYGINSLATTLANTDEYRNDPRNPNKTQIAKVAL' A
#
# COMPACT_ATOMS: atom_id res chain seq x y z
N MET A 1 25.31 19.46 22.97
CA MET A 1 24.44 19.89 21.86
C MET A 1 23.35 18.85 21.66
N ALA A 2 22.20 19.01 22.31
CA ALA A 2 20.97 18.34 21.88
C ALA A 2 20.37 19.21 20.78
N GLY A 3 20.16 18.64 19.59
CA GLY A 3 19.53 19.37 18.48
C GLY A 3 18.04 19.63 18.76
N LEU A 4 17.40 20.35 17.83
CA LEU A 4 16.00 20.81 17.87
C LEU A 4 14.93 19.73 18.19
N LEU A 5 15.28 18.44 18.14
CA LEU A 5 14.39 17.30 18.36
C LEU A 5 14.62 16.58 19.71
N GLY A 6 15.40 17.15 20.63
CA GLY A 6 15.73 16.51 21.90
C GLY A 6 16.63 15.28 21.74
N LYS A 7 16.90 14.58 22.84
CA LYS A 7 17.79 13.42 22.85
C LYS A 7 17.01 12.18 22.38
N LYS A 8 17.40 11.58 21.25
CA LYS A 8 16.82 10.32 20.74
C LYS A 8 17.38 9.13 21.53
N PHE A 9 16.51 8.39 22.21
CA PHE A 9 16.88 7.17 22.94
C PHE A 9 16.66 5.93 22.06
N PRO A 10 17.58 4.95 22.04
CA PRO A 10 17.48 3.75 21.22
C PRO A 10 16.57 2.70 21.86
N THR A 11 15.26 2.97 21.92
CA THR A 11 14.28 1.99 22.39
C THR A 11 14.01 0.91 21.34
N PRO A 12 13.86 -0.37 21.73
CA PRO A 12 13.60 -1.45 20.80
C PRO A 12 12.13 -1.43 20.31
N VAL A 13 11.86 -0.66 19.25
CA VAL A 13 10.50 -0.55 18.66
C VAL A 13 10.22 -1.67 17.64
N ALA A 14 11.20 -2.02 16.81
CA ALA A 14 10.98 -2.94 15.69
C ALA A 14 10.56 -4.35 16.14
N ARG A 15 11.11 -4.85 17.26
CA ARG A 15 10.86 -6.20 17.76
C ARG A 15 9.43 -6.39 18.29
N PRO A 16 8.90 -5.56 19.22
CA PRO A 16 7.51 -5.69 19.65
C PRO A 16 6.51 -5.30 18.56
N MET A 17 6.88 -4.43 17.62
CA MET A 17 5.99 -4.01 16.54
C MET A 17 5.98 -4.96 15.33
N ALA A 18 6.87 -5.95 15.29
CA ALA A 18 7.00 -6.91 14.20
C ALA A 18 5.67 -7.53 13.72
N PRO A 19 4.78 -8.07 14.59
CA PRO A 19 3.52 -8.66 14.13
C PRO A 19 2.60 -7.64 13.45
N PHE A 20 2.63 -6.37 13.84
CA PHE A 20 1.82 -5.31 13.21
C PHE A 20 2.37 -4.92 11.84
N TYR A 21 3.69 -4.87 11.68
CA TYR A 21 4.30 -4.63 10.37
C TYR A 21 4.02 -5.78 9.40
N VAL A 22 4.12 -7.02 9.88
CA VAL A 22 3.79 -8.21 9.07
C VAL A 22 2.31 -8.19 8.67
N ALA A 23 1.40 -7.95 9.62
CA ALA A 23 -0.02 -7.83 9.32
C ALA A 23 -0.30 -6.71 8.31
N GLY A 24 0.31 -5.54 8.49
CA GLY A 24 0.19 -4.41 7.57
C GLY A 24 0.64 -4.77 6.15
N ALA A 25 1.77 -5.47 6.00
CA ALA A 25 2.27 -5.92 4.71
C ALA A 25 1.31 -6.92 4.03
N ILE A 26 0.77 -7.89 4.80
CA ILE A 26 -0.19 -8.88 4.28
C ILE A 26 -1.46 -8.18 3.81
N ILE A 27 -2.03 -7.30 4.63
CA ILE A 27 -3.26 -6.58 4.30
C ILE A 27 -3.05 -5.64 3.12
N PHE A 28 -1.91 -4.95 3.06
CA PHE A 28 -1.58 -4.10 1.92
C PHE A 28 -1.59 -4.90 0.61
N TYR A 29 -0.92 -6.05 0.58
CA TYR A 29 -0.92 -6.92 -0.59
C TYR A 29 -2.32 -7.46 -0.93
N GLY A 30 -3.06 -7.92 0.09
CA GLY A 30 -4.42 -8.43 -0.07
C GLY A 30 -5.36 -7.38 -0.67
N ILE A 31 -5.40 -6.17 -0.09
CA ILE A 31 -6.25 -5.07 -0.58
C ILE A 31 -5.81 -4.63 -1.98
N ASN A 32 -4.51 -4.56 -2.27
CA ASN A 32 -4.03 -4.18 -3.60
C ASN A 32 -4.51 -5.17 -4.67
N SER A 33 -4.43 -6.47 -4.39
CA SER A 33 -4.91 -7.51 -5.32
C SER A 33 -6.43 -7.43 -5.52
N LEU A 34 -7.19 -7.25 -4.44
CA LEU A 34 -8.65 -7.16 -4.47
C LEU A 34 -9.14 -5.88 -5.16
N ALA A 35 -8.50 -4.75 -4.91
CA ALA A 35 -8.84 -3.48 -5.56
C ALA A 35 -8.62 -3.59 -7.08
N THR A 36 -7.54 -4.25 -7.51
CA THR A 36 -7.26 -4.50 -8.93
C THR A 36 -8.35 -5.35 -9.59
N THR A 37 -8.82 -6.41 -8.92
CA THR A 37 -9.87 -7.26 -9.49
C THR A 37 -11.23 -6.56 -9.54
N LEU A 38 -11.64 -5.89 -8.45
CA LEU A 38 -12.92 -5.17 -8.39
C LEU A 38 -13.00 -4.02 -9.40
N ALA A 39 -11.89 -3.31 -9.60
CA ALA A 39 -11.84 -2.23 -10.58
C ALA A 39 -11.96 -2.72 -12.04
N ASN A 40 -11.84 -4.02 -12.30
CA ASN A 40 -12.03 -4.62 -13.63
C ASN A 40 -13.39 -5.28 -13.83
N THR A 41 -14.30 -5.18 -12.85
CA THR A 41 -15.69 -5.63 -12.98
C THR A 41 -16.46 -4.79 -13.99
N ASP A 42 -17.55 -5.33 -14.55
CA ASP A 42 -18.29 -4.72 -15.67
C ASP A 42 -18.79 -3.31 -15.36
N GLU A 43 -19.15 -3.04 -14.10
CA GLU A 43 -19.63 -1.74 -13.63
C GLU A 43 -18.52 -0.67 -13.67
N TYR A 44 -17.32 -1.01 -13.17
CA TYR A 44 -16.23 -0.04 -12.94
C TYR A 44 -15.15 -0.04 -14.01
N ARG A 45 -15.14 -1.04 -14.90
CA ARG A 45 -14.16 -1.17 -15.99
C ARG A 45 -14.19 0.01 -16.95
N ASN A 46 -15.37 0.61 -17.17
CA ASN A 46 -15.55 1.68 -18.14
C ASN A 46 -15.45 3.09 -17.54
N ASP A 47 -15.32 3.23 -16.21
CA ASP A 47 -15.19 4.53 -15.56
C ASP A 47 -13.90 5.25 -16.02
N PRO A 48 -13.98 6.51 -16.52
CA PRO A 48 -12.81 7.29 -16.91
C PRO A 48 -11.81 7.57 -15.77
N ARG A 49 -12.22 7.42 -14.51
CA ARG A 49 -11.37 7.61 -13.32
C ARG A 49 -10.60 6.36 -12.93
N ASN A 50 -10.91 5.21 -13.55
CA ASN A 50 -10.28 3.96 -13.21
C ASN A 50 -8.81 3.94 -13.70
N PRO A 51 -7.82 3.95 -12.78
CA PRO A 51 -6.41 3.97 -13.16
C PRO A 51 -5.98 2.70 -13.92
N ASN A 52 -6.73 1.60 -13.79
CA ASN A 52 -6.43 0.35 -14.49
C ASN A 52 -6.63 0.45 -16.00
N LYS A 53 -7.47 1.37 -16.50
CA LYS A 53 -7.56 1.62 -17.95
C LYS A 53 -6.20 2.01 -18.54
N THR A 54 -5.47 2.88 -17.85
CA THR A 54 -4.15 3.36 -18.28
C THR A 54 -3.05 2.31 -18.08
N GLN A 55 -3.15 1.52 -17.01
CA GLN A 55 -2.20 0.43 -16.72
C GLN A 55 -2.32 -0.73 -17.73
N ILE A 56 -3.54 -1.17 -18.05
CA ILE A 56 -3.78 -2.22 -19.06
C ILE A 56 -3.29 -1.77 -20.44
N ALA A 57 -3.56 -0.52 -20.83
CA ALA A 57 -3.08 0.04 -22.10
C ALA A 57 -1.54 0.15 -22.18
N LYS A 58 -0.85 0.34 -21.05
CA LYS A 58 0.62 0.35 -20.98
C LYS A 58 1.25 -1.04 -21.04
N VAL A 59 0.55 -2.07 -20.55
CA VAL A 59 1.04 -3.47 -20.57
C VAL A 59 0.75 -4.15 -21.91
N ALA A 60 -0.24 -3.67 -22.67
CA ALA A 60 -0.61 -4.18 -23.99
C ALA A 60 0.16 -3.54 -25.17
N LEU A 61 1.11 -2.64 -24.89
CA LEU A 61 2.09 -2.07 -25.83
C LEU A 61 3.45 -2.73 -25.63
#